data_AF-A0A5K1FP24-F1
#
_entry.id   AF-A0A5K1FP24-F1
#
_cell.length_a   1.000
_cell.length_b   1.000
_cell.length_c   1.000
_cell.angle_alpha   90.00
_cell.angle_beta   90.00
_cell.angle_gamma   90.00
#
_symmetry.space_group_name_H-M   'P 1'
#
loop_
_entity.id
_entity.type
_entity.pdbx_description
1 polymer ?
#
loop_
_entity_poly.entity_id
_entity_poly.type
_entity_poly.pdbx_seq_one_letter_code
_entity_poly.pdbx_strand_id
1 'polypeptide(L)' 'MKEILNTSGFGYDPINKCSDVDPQVWSEYIE' A
#
# COMPACT_ATOMS: atom_id res chain seq x y z
N MET A 1 12.85 -2.33 -5.39
CA MET A 1 11.77 -1.35 -5.11
C MET A 1 10.38 -1.95 -5.29
N LYS A 2 10.06 -2.66 -6.37
CA LYS A 2 8.73 -3.29 -6.56
C LYS A 2 8.35 -4.33 -5.49
N GLU A 3 9.32 -5.04 -4.92
CA GLU A 3 9.04 -6.10 -3.94
C GLU A 3 8.65 -5.58 -2.56
N ILE A 4 9.14 -4.40 -2.15
CA ILE A 4 8.88 -3.83 -0.82
C ILE A 4 7.40 -3.45 -0.68
N LEU A 5 6.80 -2.92 -1.76
CA LEU A 5 5.37 -2.56 -1.83
C LEU A 5 4.46 -3.79 -1.71
N ASN A 6 4.84 -4.92 -2.34
CA ASN A 6 4.05 -6.14 -2.29
C ASN A 6 4.04 -6.81 -0.91
N THR A 7 5.07 -6.61 -0.10
CA THR A 7 5.16 -7.16 1.27
C THR A 7 4.55 -6.26 2.34
N SER A 8 4.35 -4.97 2.05
CA SER A 8 3.87 -4.00 3.04
C SER A 8 2.35 -3.83 3.06
N GLY A 9 1.60 -4.51 2.18
CA GLY A 9 0.14 -4.31 2.04
C GLY A 9 -0.24 -3.03 1.30
N PHE A 10 0.72 -2.43 0.59
CA PHE A 10 0.50 -1.27 -0.27
C PHE A 10 0.52 -1.71 -1.73
N GLY A 11 -0.65 -1.73 -2.35
CA GLY A 11 -0.81 -1.82 -3.78
C GLY A 11 -0.53 -0.47 -4.44
N TYR A 12 0.03 -0.48 -5.65
CA TYR A 12 0.06 0.70 -6.50
C TYR A 12 -0.74 0.42 -7.76
N ASP A 13 -1.78 1.22 -7.98
CA ASP A 13 -2.54 1.20 -9.21
C ASP A 13 -1.94 2.22 -10.20
N PRO A 14 -1.23 1.77 -11.25
CA PRO A 14 -0.55 2.67 -12.18
C PRO A 14 -1.52 3.39 -13.14
N ILE A 15 -2.77 2.92 -13.24
CA ILE A 15 -3.78 3.45 -14.16
C ILE A 15 -4.41 4.71 -13.56
N ASN A 16 -4.85 4.61 -12.31
CA ASN A 16 -5.42 5.71 -11.54
C ASN A 16 -4.35 6.51 -10.79
N LYS A 17 -3.08 6.09 -10.86
CA LYS A 17 -1.93 6.66 -10.13
C LYS A 17 -2.22 6.79 -8.63
N CYS A 18 -2.94 5.81 -8.09
CA CYS A 18 -3.37 5.80 -6.70
C CYS A 18 -2.63 4.67 -5.97
N SER A 19 -2.23 4.93 -4.74
CA SER A 19 -1.77 3.88 -3.85
C SER A 19 -2.99 3.31 -3.14
N ASP A 20 -3.21 2.01 -3.31
CA ASP A 20 -4.22 1.27 -2.57
C ASP A 20 -3.54 0.69 -1.32
N VAL A 21 -4.13 0.88 -0.16
CA VAL A 21 -3.55 0.41 1.11
C VAL A 21 -4.57 -0.44 1.82
N ASP A 22 -4.13 -1.59 2.33
CA ASP A 22 -4.96 -2.40 3.19
C ASP A 22 -5.35 -1.58 4.45
N PRO A 23 -6.64 -1.45 4.78
CA PRO A 23 -7.09 -0.66 5.92
C PRO A 23 -6.47 -1.08 7.26
N GLN A 24 -6.13 -2.37 7.41
CA GLN A 24 -5.48 -2.88 8.63
C GLN A 24 -4.05 -2.35 8.74
N VAL A 25 -3.28 -2.40 7.64
CA VAL A 25 -1.93 -1.83 7.57
C VAL A 25 -1.96 -0.32 7.79
N TRP A 26 -2.93 0.37 7.21
CA TRP A 26 -3.09 1.81 7.39
C TRP A 26 -3.37 2.17 8.86
N SER A 27 -4.16 1.35 9.56
CA SER A 27 -4.43 1.52 10.99
C SER A 27 -3.18 1.35 11.86
N GLU A 28 -2.29 0.42 11.52
CA GLU A 28 -1.02 0.22 12.25
C GLU A 28 0.01 1.34 11.99
N TYR A 29 -0.12 2.06 10.87
CA TYR A 29 0.78 3.17 10.51
C TYR A 29 0.37 4.54 11.06
N ILE A 30 -0.91 4.75 11.41
CA ILE A 30 -1.42 6.04 11.91
C ILE A 30 -1.38 6.16 13.44
N GLU A 31 -1.20 5.06 14.17
CA GLU A 31 -0.98 5.08 15.62
C GLU A 31 0.34 5.78 15.99
#